data_AF-A0A954VAS7-F1
#
_entry.id   AF-A0A954VAS7-F1
#
_cell.length_a   1.000
_cell.length_b   1.000
_cell.length_c   1.000
_cell.angle_alpha   90.00
_cell.angle_beta   90.00
_cell.angle_gamma   90.00
#
_symmetry.space_group_name_H-M   'P 1'
#
loop_
_entity.id
_entity.type
_entity.pdbx_description
1 polymer ?
#
loop_
_entity_poly.entity_id
_entity_poly.type
_entity_poly.pdbx_seq_one_letter_code
_entity_poly.pdbx_strand_id
1 'polypeptide(L)'
;MDPRLDKLADVLVNYSTQVQPGNLVRISGSAVSRPLLVAIYRKVLAAGGHPLVNMTPDECQVYRLLEASDEQLRFEDPLQLHEVEKLDVAIHVWG
;
A
#
# COMPACT_ATOMS: atom_id res chain seq x y z
N MET A 1 4.48 5.23 19.36
CA MET A 1 3.51 5.03 18.27
C MET A 1 2.12 5.28 18.84
N ASP A 2 1.24 6.00 18.14
CA ASP A 2 -0.11 6.29 18.63
C ASP A 2 -0.90 4.97 18.82
N PRO A 3 -1.42 4.66 20.03
CA PRO A 3 -2.19 3.44 20.29
C PRO A 3 -3.42 3.26 19.39
N ARG A 4 -3.98 4.35 18.87
CA ARG A 4 -5.14 4.29 17.96
C ARG A 4 -4.74 3.75 16.60
N LEU A 5 -3.57 4.17 16.09
CA LEU A 5 -3.02 3.68 14.83
C LEU A 5 -2.58 2.22 14.94
N ASP A 6 -2.01 1.81 16.08
CA ASP A 6 -1.65 0.40 16.30
C ASP A 6 -2.89 -0.50 16.31
N LYS A 7 -3.97 -0.08 17.00
CA LYS A 7 -5.24 -0.81 16.99
C LYS A 7 -5.86 -0.88 15.61
N LEU A 8 -5.87 0.22 14.86
CA LEU A 8 -6.40 0.22 13.51
C LEU A 8 -5.59 -0.71 12.59
N ALA A 9 -4.26 -0.65 12.66
CA ALA A 9 -3.39 -1.56 11.91
C ALA A 9 -3.64 -3.03 12.29
N ASP A 10 -3.89 -3.32 13.56
CA ASP A 10 -4.23 -4.66 14.04
C ASP A 10 -5.54 -5.18 13.42
N VAL A 11 -6.58 -4.34 13.41
CA VAL A 11 -7.86 -4.66 12.78
C VAL A 11 -7.67 -4.91 11.28
N LEU A 12 -6.96 -4.01 10.58
CA LEU A 12 -6.74 -4.16 9.14
C LEU A 12 -6.03 -5.47 8.81
N VAL A 13 -4.93 -5.77 9.50
CA VAL A 13 -4.07 -6.93 9.17
C VAL A 13 -4.67 -8.24 9.66
N ASN A 14 -5.10 -8.32 10.93
CA ASN A 14 -5.47 -9.59 11.56
C ASN A 14 -6.95 -9.92 11.38
N TYR A 15 -7.83 -8.91 11.38
CA TYR A 15 -9.27 -9.13 11.29
C TYR A 15 -9.80 -8.98 9.86
N SER A 16 -9.50 -7.86 9.20
CA SER A 16 -10.07 -7.53 7.89
C SER A 16 -9.44 -8.33 6.76
N THR A 17 -8.11 -8.34 6.67
CA THR A 17 -7.39 -9.05 5.58
C THR A 17 -6.86 -10.41 5.98
N GLN A 18 -6.87 -10.74 7.28
CA GLN A 18 -6.41 -12.02 7.83
C GLN A 18 -5.08 -12.48 7.23
N VAL A 19 -4.07 -11.61 7.25
CA VAL A 19 -2.76 -11.88 6.65
C VAL A 19 -2.18 -13.18 7.20
N GLN A 20 -1.69 -14.03 6.30
CA GLN A 20 -1.05 -15.30 6.62
C GLN A 20 0.47 -15.22 6.37
N PRO A 21 1.26 -16.09 7.03
CA PRO A 21 2.67 -16.25 6.72
C PRO A 21 2.90 -16.51 5.23
N GLY A 22 3.85 -15.77 4.65
CA GLY A 22 4.19 -15.87 3.22
C GLY A 22 3.36 -15.01 2.28
N ASN A 23 2.26 -14.38 2.73
CA ASN A 23 1.50 -13.47 1.87
C ASN A 23 2.33 -12.26 1.44
N LEU A 24 2.31 -11.94 0.15
CA LEU A 24 2.78 -10.65 -0.36
C LEU A 24 1.70 -9.60 -0.16
N VAL A 25 2.00 -8.58 0.66
CA VAL A 25 1.03 -7.56 1.09
C VAL A 25 1.43 -6.19 0.60
N ARG A 26 0.67 -5.61 -0.35
CA ARG A 26 0.86 -4.21 -0.75
C ARG A 26 0.21 -3.29 0.27
N ILE A 27 0.97 -2.30 0.72
CA ILE A 27 0.52 -1.23 1.60
C ILE A 27 0.74 0.07 0.84
N SER A 28 -0.34 0.78 0.50
CA SER A 28 -0.23 2.03 -0.25
C SER A 28 -1.02 3.18 0.37
N GLY A 29 -0.54 4.40 0.15
CA GLY A 29 -1.18 5.63 0.63
C GLY A 29 -0.31 6.86 0.41
N SER A 30 -0.88 8.03 0.70
CA SER A 30 -0.22 9.33 0.58
C SER A 30 0.83 9.56 1.68
N ALA A 31 1.68 10.58 1.51
CA ALA A 31 2.71 10.93 2.49
C ALA A 31 2.14 11.29 3.87
N VAL A 32 0.93 11.87 3.91
CA VAL A 32 0.24 12.21 5.17
C VAL A 32 -0.18 10.97 5.96
N SER A 33 -0.37 9.84 5.28
CA SER A 33 -0.77 8.56 5.87
C SER A 33 0.39 7.77 6.48
N ARG A 34 1.64 8.29 6.37
CA ARG A 34 2.87 7.63 6.83
C ARG A 34 2.77 6.98 8.22
N PRO A 35 2.23 7.64 9.27
CA PRO A 35 2.16 7.02 10.59
C PRO A 35 1.35 5.72 10.61
N LEU A 36 0.28 5.64 9.82
CA LEU A 36 -0.56 4.44 9.72
C LEU A 36 0.11 3.38 8.84
N LEU A 37 0.72 3.76 7.71
CA LEU A 37 1.43 2.81 6.84
C LEU A 37 2.53 2.06 7.62
N VAL A 38 3.29 2.77 8.46
CA VAL A 38 4.31 2.15 9.33
C VAL A 38 3.70 1.21 10.35
N ALA A 39 2.54 1.54 10.94
CA ALA A 39 1.85 0.66 11.87
C ALA A 39 1.36 -0.63 11.17
N ILE A 40 0.78 -0.52 9.98
CA ILE A 40 0.35 -1.66 9.16
C ILE A 40 1.56 -2.53 8.79
N TYR A 41 2.65 -1.94 8.32
CA TYR A 41 3.88 -2.65 7.97
C TYR A 41 4.38 -3.53 9.11
N ARG A 42 4.42 -2.99 10.34
CA ARG A 42 4.83 -3.74 11.54
C ARG A 42 3.89 -4.91 11.85
N LYS A 43 2.57 -4.72 11.69
CA LYS A 43 1.58 -5.78 11.92
C LYS A 43 1.67 -6.89 10.87
N VAL A 44 1.91 -6.54 9.60
CA VAL A 44 2.13 -7.54 8.53
C VAL A 44 3.36 -8.40 8.83
N LEU A 45 4.48 -7.79 9.23
CA LEU A 45 5.68 -8.53 9.65
C LEU A 45 5.38 -9.45 10.83
N ALA A 46 4.63 -8.97 11.83
CA ALA A 46 4.25 -9.77 13.00
C ALA A 46 3.37 -10.98 12.63
N ALA A 47 2.54 -10.86 11.60
CA ALA A 47 1.73 -11.95 11.05
C ALA A 47 2.52 -12.92 10.14
N GLY A 48 3.80 -12.64 9.87
CA GLY A 48 4.66 -13.45 9.00
C GLY A 48 4.50 -13.16 7.50
N GLY A 49 3.78 -12.11 7.12
CA GLY A 49 3.64 -11.67 5.73
C GLY A 49 4.87 -10.89 5.24
N HIS A 50 4.90 -10.63 3.93
CA HIS A 50 5.92 -9.88 3.21
C HIS A 50 5.35 -8.53 2.75
N PRO A 51 5.54 -7.44 3.51
CA PRO A 51 4.98 -6.14 3.16
C PRO A 51 5.80 -5.43 2.07
N LEU A 52 5.09 -4.90 1.07
CA LEU A 52 5.59 -3.99 0.04
C LEU A 52 4.91 -2.62 0.22
N VAL A 53 5.69 -1.57 0.42
CA VAL A 53 5.15 -0.21 0.63
C VAL A 53 5.24 0.59 -0.65
N ASN A 54 4.11 1.16 -1.07
CA ASN A 54 4.04 2.13 -2.16
C ASN A 54 3.45 3.44 -1.64
N MET A 55 4.32 4.41 -1.36
CA MET A 55 3.96 5.74 -0.93
C MET A 55 4.48 6.74 -1.95
N THR A 56 3.57 7.44 -2.61
CA THR A 56 3.89 8.41 -3.66
C THR A 56 3.43 9.81 -3.22
N PRO A 57 4.19 10.88 -3.50
CA PRO A 57 3.71 12.24 -3.33
C PRO A 57 2.47 12.48 -4.21
N ASP A 58 1.47 13.19 -3.67
CA ASP A 58 0.21 13.43 -4.36
C ASP A 58 0.40 14.29 -5.62
N GLU A 59 1.41 15.16 -5.61
CA GLU A 59 1.80 16.01 -6.75
C GLU A 59 2.17 15.17 -7.98
N CYS A 60 2.75 13.99 -7.80
CA CYS A 60 3.09 13.11 -8.92
C CYS A 60 1.85 12.68 -9.70
N GLN A 61 0.71 12.44 -9.03
CA GLN A 61 -0.54 12.14 -9.73
C GLN A 61 -1.08 13.36 -10.48
N VAL A 62 -0.97 14.55 -9.87
CA VAL A 62 -1.38 15.81 -10.50
C VAL A 62 -0.58 16.05 -11.78
N TYR A 63 0.75 15.98 -11.72
CA TYR A 63 1.60 16.17 -12.89
C TYR A 63 1.41 15.08 -13.94
N ARG A 64 1.16 13.81 -13.53
CA ARG A 64 0.79 12.75 -14.48
C ARG A 64 -0.45 13.13 -15.28
N LEU A 65 -1.45 13.76 -14.67
CA LEU A 65 -2.67 14.15 -15.39
C LEU A 65 -2.50 15.44 -16.21
N LEU A 66 -1.68 16.38 -15.75
CA LEU A 66 -1.51 17.68 -16.40
C LEU A 66 -0.46 17.68 -17.52
N GLU A 67 0.57 16.85 -17.41
CA GLU A 67 1.76 16.93 -18.28
C GLU A 67 1.98 15.68 -19.15
N ALA A 68 1.37 14.55 -18.83
CA ALA A 68 1.57 13.33 -19.62
C ALA A 68 0.81 13.37 -20.95
N SER A 69 1.41 12.79 -21.98
CA SER A 69 0.73 12.54 -23.25
C SER A 69 -0.31 11.42 -23.12
N ASP A 70 -1.24 11.34 -24.07
CA ASP A 70 -2.23 10.25 -24.14
C ASP A 70 -1.56 8.86 -24.16
N GLU A 71 -0.41 8.72 -24.82
CA GLU A 71 0.36 7.47 -24.84
C GLU A 71 0.92 7.14 -23.46
N GLN A 72 1.50 8.12 -22.76
CA GLN A 72 2.04 7.95 -21.41
C GLN A 72 0.94 7.65 -20.37
N LEU A 73 -0.26 8.23 -20.54
CA LEU A 73 -1.42 7.94 -19.69
C LEU A 73 -1.92 6.50 -19.90
N ARG A 74 -1.86 5.99 -21.13
CA ARG A 74 -2.26 4.62 -21.51
C ARG A 74 -1.17 3.58 -21.31
N PHE A 75 0.06 4.00 -20.98
CA PHE A 75 1.15 3.08 -20.73
C PHE A 75 0.86 2.22 -19.50
N GLU A 76 0.78 0.90 -19.71
CA GLU A 76 0.66 -0.09 -18.66
C GLU A 76 2.06 -0.52 -18.20
N ASP A 77 2.43 -0.16 -16.98
CA ASP A 77 3.74 -0.51 -16.42
C ASP A 77 3.81 -2.04 -16.19
N PRO A 78 4.71 -2.77 -16.90
CA PRO A 78 4.82 -4.21 -16.76
C PRO A 78 5.25 -4.64 -15.34
N LEU A 79 5.96 -3.80 -14.59
CA LEU A 79 6.32 -4.09 -13.20
C LEU A 79 5.08 -4.02 -12.30
N GLN A 80 4.23 -3.01 -12.50
CA GLN A 80 2.99 -2.87 -11.75
C GLN A 80 2.00 -4.01 -12.06
N LEU A 81 1.90 -4.41 -13.33
CA LEU A 81 1.09 -5.57 -13.73
C LEU A 81 1.57 -6.85 -13.03
N HIS A 82 2.88 -7.10 -13.06
CA HIS A 82 3.46 -8.27 -12.41
C HIS A 82 3.23 -8.27 -10.89
N GLU A 83 3.33 -7.10 -10.25
CA GLU A 83 3.02 -6.95 -8.84
C GLU A 83 1.57 -7.34 -8.55
N VAL A 84 0.60 -6.80 -9.30
CA VAL A 84 -0.83 -7.12 -9.13
C VAL A 84 -1.12 -8.60 -9.32
N GLU A 85 -0.47 -9.27 -10.27
CA GLU A 85 -0.60 -10.72 -10.49
C GLU A 85 -0.11 -11.57 -9.30
N LYS A 86 0.82 -11.05 -8.50
CA LYS A 86 1.48 -11.79 -7.41
C LYS A 86 0.97 -11.41 -6.02
N LEU A 87 0.20 -10.33 -5.90
CA LEU A 87 -0.28 -9.86 -4.61
C LEU A 87 -1.33 -10.78 -4.01
N ASP A 88 -1.16 -11.14 -2.74
CA ASP A 88 -2.17 -11.85 -1.96
C ASP A 88 -3.13 -10.88 -1.27
N VAL A 89 -2.60 -9.74 -0.78
CA VAL A 89 -3.36 -8.74 -0.02
C VAL A 89 -2.97 -7.34 -0.47
N ALA A 90 -3.96 -6.45 -0.59
CA ALA A 90 -3.74 -5.03 -0.83
C ALA A 90 -4.47 -4.18 0.22
N ILE A 91 -3.74 -3.33 0.93
CA ILE A 91 -4.27 -2.36 1.90
C ILE A 91 -3.97 -0.97 1.35
N HIS A 92 -5.02 -0.22 1.03
CA HIS A 92 -4.91 1.15 0.55
C HIS A 92 -5.49 2.12 1.58
N VAL A 93 -4.68 3.08 2.01
CA VAL A 93 -5.07 4.14 2.93
C VAL A 93 -5.28 5.42 2.13
N TRP A 94 -6.54 5.86 2.09
CA TRP A 94 -6.92 7.18 1.60
C TRP A 94 -6.69 8.21 2.71
N GLY A 95 -5.98 9.30 2.39
CA GLY A 95 -5.68 10.38 3.33
C GLY A 95 -5.42 11.67 2.59
#